data_AF-A0A814XJH0-F1
#
_entry.id   AF-A0A814XJH0-F1
#
_cell.length_a   1.000
_cell.length_b   1.000
_cell.length_c   1.000
_cell.angle_alpha   90.00
_cell.angle_beta   90.00
_cell.angle_gamma   90.00
#
_symmetry.space_group_name_H-M   'P 1'
#
loop_
_entity.id
_entity.type
_entity.pdbx_description
1 polymer ?
#
loop_
_entity_poly.entity_id
_entity_poly.type
_entity_poly.pdbx_seq_one_letter_code
_entity_poly.pdbx_strand_id
1 'polypeptide(L)'
;MVGSLTRITRETNSNNGDVFIGVPARAMPFEMPMREAMEGQIQTIPFWKTCFSHYISKCLLIGSYWSCGIVGGSILHTIISYSLYQWHFYEDSETIQQIKEKLQEDHRIFICSFIGNTQWLIRLFRAYGANIGNNVIVPDILSLPDYNLVTIGDNVRLNMNALIMCHSFEQRILKLVPVIVGNSCVLMSGSIVMSGCKLMGNNRLYPFTLVMKNDSLQSNTQWKGLPAQSYIAKPKISGSASVCDDIVKCQQKSKNFDRLSLWYEQISNVYTNVNELQFTNWCYADLDERIDDNIGYYSKKLYQQVLANVILTDQNVLEVGCGRGAGAAWCVRTYIPRSYVGIDFSRNVINLCEQCYSTIPRLSFMIADSKTHLPFQNESMDVVLSIETANIFDEIVAIKQFVDEITRVLTPDGYFLWCGLSNVDGSHVLIDYLTTNNAFIIKEKANITRNVLHALDIQSNSRADFIERYIQPTDHEYCRLFAGLPGTRLYDNMQQGRAEYWRVVFCKNITTDISLI
;
A
#
# COMPACT_ATOMS: atom_id res chain seq x y z
N MET A 1 -10.74 23.64 -1.79
CA MET A 1 -11.39 23.45 -3.11
C MET A 1 -12.88 23.23 -2.88
N VAL A 2 -13.69 24.28 -2.95
CA VAL A 2 -15.15 24.17 -2.96
C VAL A 2 -15.58 24.42 -4.40
N GLY A 3 -15.56 23.35 -5.21
CA GLY A 3 -16.00 23.37 -6.60
C GLY A 3 -17.05 22.28 -6.79
N SER A 4 -18.17 22.61 -7.42
CA SER A 4 -19.27 21.68 -7.71
C SER A 4 -18.82 20.61 -8.70
N LEU A 5 -18.51 19.41 -8.21
CA LEU A 5 -18.34 18.21 -9.05
C LEU A 5 -19.71 17.85 -9.62
N THR A 6 -19.89 18.06 -10.93
CA THR A 6 -21.12 17.75 -11.66
C THR A 6 -20.88 16.50 -12.49
N ARG A 7 -21.83 15.56 -12.51
CA ARG A 7 -21.78 14.33 -13.30
C ARG A 7 -21.84 14.67 -14.79
N ILE A 8 -20.82 14.32 -15.56
CA ILE A 8 -20.84 14.40 -17.03
C ILE A 8 -21.59 13.16 -17.53
N THR A 9 -22.77 13.34 -18.11
CA THR A 9 -23.55 12.26 -18.77
C THR A 9 -23.29 12.27 -20.27
N ARG A 10 -23.51 11.14 -20.95
CA ARG A 10 -23.27 10.95 -22.40
C ARG A 10 -24.11 11.90 -23.29
N GLU A 11 -25.14 12.53 -22.72
CA GLU A 11 -26.03 13.47 -23.40
C GLU A 11 -25.43 14.88 -23.56
N THR A 12 -24.29 15.19 -22.93
CA THR A 12 -23.60 16.48 -23.11
C THR A 12 -22.58 16.47 -24.26
N ASN A 13 -22.53 15.41 -25.08
CA ASN A 13 -21.73 15.41 -26.30
C ASN A 13 -22.40 16.30 -27.36
N SER A 14 -21.94 17.55 -27.48
CA SER A 14 -22.00 18.22 -28.77
C SER A 14 -21.12 17.45 -29.75
N ASN A 15 -21.52 17.40 -31.03
CA ASN A 15 -20.89 16.60 -32.10
C ASN A 15 -19.41 16.94 -32.43
N ASN A 16 -18.71 17.72 -31.61
CA ASN A 16 -17.37 18.23 -31.89
C ASN A 16 -16.25 17.73 -30.95
N GLY A 17 -16.49 16.75 -30.07
CA GLY A 17 -15.40 16.06 -29.37
C GLY A 17 -14.71 16.83 -28.24
N ASP A 18 -15.33 17.89 -27.71
CA ASP A 18 -14.80 18.59 -26.53
C ASP A 18 -15.16 17.83 -25.24
N VAL A 19 -14.13 17.33 -24.54
CA VAL A 19 -14.26 16.80 -23.18
C VAL A 19 -14.27 17.97 -22.20
N PHE A 20 -15.45 18.36 -21.69
CA PHE A 20 -15.56 19.39 -20.65
C PHE A 20 -15.10 18.84 -19.29
N ILE A 21 -13.79 18.90 -19.01
CA ILE A 21 -13.26 18.67 -17.65
C ILE A 21 -13.51 19.91 -16.81
N GLY A 22 -14.60 19.90 -16.04
CA GLY A 22 -14.89 20.90 -15.01
C GLY A 22 -15.14 22.30 -15.56
N VAL A 23 -16.08 23.02 -14.96
CA VAL A 23 -16.03 24.48 -15.11
C VAL A 23 -14.72 24.90 -14.42
N PRO A 24 -13.74 25.53 -15.11
CA PRO A 24 -12.61 26.10 -14.41
C PRO A 24 -13.19 27.00 -13.33
N ALA A 25 -12.72 26.89 -12.10
CA ALA A 25 -13.10 27.82 -11.06
C ALA A 25 -12.69 29.22 -11.53
N ARG A 26 -13.61 29.93 -12.20
CA ARG A 26 -13.46 31.35 -12.47
C ARG A 26 -13.27 31.99 -11.11
N ALA A 27 -12.29 32.89 -11.01
CA ALA A 27 -12.22 33.80 -9.87
C ALA A 27 -13.64 34.28 -9.59
N MET A 28 -14.11 34.11 -8.34
CA MET A 28 -15.41 34.66 -7.97
C MET A 28 -15.39 36.14 -8.38
N PRO A 29 -16.46 36.68 -9.01
CA PRO A 29 -16.48 38.05 -9.51
C PRO A 29 -16.62 39.06 -8.37
N PHE A 30 -16.01 38.79 -7.22
CA PHE A 30 -15.69 39.77 -6.20
C PHE A 30 -14.38 40.47 -6.58
N GLU A 31 -14.38 41.12 -7.75
CA GLU A 31 -13.91 42.51 -7.81
C GLU A 31 -15.13 43.41 -7.48
N MET A 32 -15.81 43.13 -6.36
CA MET A 32 -16.33 44.27 -5.61
C MET A 32 -15.08 44.90 -5.00
N PRO A 33 -14.88 46.23 -5.12
CA PRO A 33 -13.92 46.88 -4.25
C PRO A 33 -14.31 46.46 -2.84
N MET A 34 -13.45 45.67 -2.17
CA MET A 34 -13.63 45.26 -0.77
C MET A 34 -13.67 46.47 0.20
N ARG A 35 -13.80 47.70 -0.32
CA ARG A 35 -14.00 48.94 0.42
C ARG A 35 -15.47 49.25 0.68
N GLU A 36 -16.39 48.99 -0.25
CA GLU A 36 -17.76 49.54 -0.13
C GLU A 36 -18.76 48.59 0.56
N ALA A 37 -18.58 47.26 0.47
CA ALA A 37 -19.39 46.31 1.25
C ALA A 37 -18.98 46.21 2.74
N MET A 38 -17.87 46.87 3.09
CA MET A 38 -17.28 46.90 4.44
C MET A 38 -17.64 48.16 5.23
N GLU A 39 -18.47 49.06 4.69
CA GLU A 39 -18.97 50.25 5.38
C GLU A 39 -20.11 49.97 6.37
N GLY A 40 -20.68 48.75 6.33
CA GLY A 40 -21.46 48.22 7.45
C GLY A 40 -20.51 47.75 8.55
N GLN A 41 -20.15 48.66 9.47
CA GLN A 41 -19.37 48.43 10.70
C GLN A 41 -18.71 47.04 10.80
N ILE A 42 -17.53 46.86 10.20
CA ILE A 42 -16.64 45.81 10.68
C ILE A 42 -16.27 46.21 12.11
N GLN A 43 -16.87 45.57 13.09
CA GLN A 43 -16.37 45.63 14.46
C GLN A 43 -14.97 45.02 14.45
N THR A 44 -13.95 45.87 14.33
CA THR A 44 -12.56 45.46 14.48
C THR A 44 -12.35 45.12 15.95
N ILE A 45 -12.35 43.83 16.27
CA ILE A 45 -12.09 43.39 17.64
C ILE A 45 -10.64 43.77 17.99
N PRO A 46 -10.39 44.48 19.11
CA PRO A 46 -9.03 44.85 19.49
C PRO A 46 -8.11 43.63 19.59
N PHE A 47 -6.93 43.70 18.99
CA PHE A 47 -5.94 42.62 18.97
C PHE A 47 -5.65 42.03 20.36
N TRP A 48 -5.59 42.88 21.38
CA TRP A 48 -5.35 42.45 22.76
C TRP A 48 -6.46 41.56 23.32
N LYS A 49 -7.73 41.78 22.95
CA LYS A 49 -8.86 40.91 23.37
C LYS A 49 -8.71 39.51 22.78
N THR A 50 -8.28 39.43 21.52
CA THR A 50 -8.02 38.15 20.82
C THR A 50 -6.82 37.41 21.44
N CYS A 51 -5.73 38.12 21.76
CA CYS A 51 -4.61 37.52 22.47
C CYS A 51 -5.00 37.05 23.88
N PHE A 52 -5.83 37.83 24.57
CA PHE A 52 -6.31 37.51 25.91
C PHE A 52 -7.23 36.29 25.91
N SER A 53 -8.18 36.19 24.97
CA SER A 53 -9.05 35.03 24.82
C SER A 53 -8.26 33.78 24.44
N HIS A 54 -7.25 33.91 23.57
CA HIS A 54 -6.32 32.82 23.26
C HIS A 54 -5.55 32.35 24.50
N TYR A 55 -4.99 33.28 25.26
CA TYR A 55 -4.25 32.97 26.48
C TYR A 55 -5.11 32.21 27.50
N ILE A 56 -6.33 32.70 27.75
CA ILE A 56 -7.28 32.03 28.66
C ILE A 56 -7.59 30.61 28.18
N SER A 57 -7.92 30.43 26.90
CA SER A 57 -8.22 29.11 26.33
C SER A 57 -7.06 28.13 26.54
N LYS A 58 -5.83 28.56 26.27
CA LYS A 58 -4.63 27.73 26.44
C LYS A 58 -4.32 27.44 27.90
N CYS A 59 -4.51 28.39 28.82
CA CYS A 59 -4.33 28.15 30.25
C CYS A 59 -5.35 27.12 30.78
N LEU A 60 -6.60 27.21 30.35
CA LEU A 60 -7.63 26.22 30.71
C LEU A 60 -7.31 24.84 30.14
N LEU A 61 -6.86 24.78 28.88
CA LEU A 61 -6.43 23.54 28.24
C LEU A 61 -5.22 22.92 28.94
N ILE A 62 -4.14 23.66 29.11
CA ILE A 62 -2.93 23.12 29.74
C ILE A 62 -3.19 22.75 31.19
N GLY A 63 -3.92 23.59 31.93
CA GLY A 63 -4.26 23.37 33.33
C GLY A 63 -5.05 22.08 33.55
N SER A 64 -6.08 21.82 32.74
CA SER A 64 -6.90 20.61 32.87
C SER A 64 -6.09 19.32 32.62
N TYR A 65 -5.21 19.30 31.61
CA TYR A 65 -4.37 18.15 31.31
C TYR A 65 -3.24 17.97 32.32
N TRP A 66 -2.73 19.07 32.88
CA TRP A 66 -1.74 19.02 33.95
C TRP A 66 -2.34 18.48 35.26
N SER A 67 -3.56 18.89 35.62
CA SER A 67 -4.23 18.47 36.85
C SER A 67 -4.84 17.07 36.79
N CYS A 68 -5.40 16.66 35.64
CA CYS A 68 -6.17 15.41 35.53
C CYS A 68 -5.47 14.33 34.69
N GLY A 69 -4.26 14.60 34.18
CA GLY A 69 -3.57 13.75 33.22
C GLY A 69 -4.28 13.70 31.85
N ILE A 70 -3.71 12.95 30.90
CA ILE A 70 -4.21 12.92 29.51
C ILE A 70 -5.66 12.42 29.43
N VAL A 71 -5.98 11.34 30.14
CA VAL A 71 -7.32 10.73 30.11
C VAL A 71 -8.34 11.61 30.83
N GLY A 72 -8.04 12.07 32.05
CA GLY A 72 -8.95 12.90 32.84
C GLY A 72 -9.17 14.28 32.22
N GLY A 73 -8.10 14.90 31.68
CA GLY A 73 -8.18 16.17 30.95
C GLY A 73 -9.06 16.07 29.70
N SER A 74 -8.96 14.96 28.95
CA SER A 74 -9.80 14.70 27.77
C SER A 74 -11.28 14.59 28.12
N ILE A 75 -11.62 13.90 29.22
CA ILE A 75 -13.00 13.78 29.69
C ILE A 75 -13.53 15.14 30.15
N LEU A 76 -12.75 15.87 30.96
CA LEU A 76 -13.15 17.17 31.49
C LEU A 76 -13.41 18.18 30.36
N HIS A 77 -12.52 18.25 29.37
CA HIS A 77 -12.73 19.12 28.21
C HIS A 77 -13.90 18.68 27.32
N THR A 78 -14.19 17.38 27.23
CA THR A 78 -15.39 16.91 26.50
C THR A 78 -16.67 17.38 27.19
N ILE A 79 -16.71 17.34 28.53
CA ILE A 79 -17.82 17.88 29.32
C ILE A 79 -17.93 19.40 29.13
N ILE A 80 -16.82 20.14 29.23
CA ILE A 80 -16.81 21.60 29.02
C ILE A 80 -17.31 21.96 27.62
N SER A 81 -16.80 21.29 26.60
CA SER A 81 -17.21 21.50 25.20
C SER A 81 -18.70 21.22 25.00
N TYR A 82 -19.21 20.13 25.58
CA TYR A 82 -20.64 19.82 25.55
C TYR A 82 -21.48 20.90 26.24
N SER A 83 -21.07 21.36 27.42
CA SER A 83 -21.74 22.45 28.14
C SER A 83 -21.73 23.76 27.35
N LEU A 84 -20.60 24.10 26.73
CA LEU A 84 -20.49 25.29 25.87
C LEU A 84 -21.38 25.17 24.61
N TYR A 85 -21.48 23.99 24.02
CA TYR A 85 -22.38 23.72 22.89
C TYR A 85 -23.85 23.92 23.27
N GLN A 86 -24.26 23.44 24.45
CA GLN A 86 -25.62 23.61 24.96
C GLN A 86 -25.94 25.04 25.42
N TRP A 87 -24.92 25.89 25.58
CA TRP A 87 -25.11 27.26 26.00
C TRP A 87 -25.62 28.13 24.84
N HIS A 88 -26.94 28.27 24.73
CA HIS A 88 -27.66 28.97 23.64
C HIS A 88 -28.04 30.43 23.96
N PHE A 89 -27.51 31.03 25.04
CA PHE A 89 -27.84 32.42 25.37
C PHE A 89 -27.13 33.40 24.43
N TYR A 90 -27.84 34.44 24.02
CA TYR A 90 -27.26 35.62 23.36
C TYR A 90 -26.22 36.22 24.33
N GLU A 91 -24.95 36.11 23.97
CA GLU A 91 -23.88 36.72 24.76
C GLU A 91 -23.69 38.16 24.28
N ASP A 92 -24.06 39.13 25.11
CA ASP A 92 -23.79 40.56 24.85
C ASP A 92 -22.29 40.90 24.90
N SER A 93 -21.43 39.93 25.25
CA SER A 93 -19.98 40.12 25.39
C SER A 93 -19.18 39.40 24.30
N GLU A 94 -18.62 40.19 23.37
CA GLU A 94 -17.69 39.72 22.34
C GLU A 94 -16.54 38.87 22.89
N THR A 95 -16.03 39.21 24.08
CA THR A 95 -14.88 38.50 24.68
C THR A 95 -15.25 37.08 25.09
N ILE A 96 -16.45 36.88 25.64
CA ILE A 96 -16.92 35.55 26.06
C ILE A 96 -17.13 34.68 24.82
N GLN A 97 -17.70 35.27 23.76
CA GLN A 97 -17.89 34.58 22.49
C GLN A 97 -16.55 34.13 21.89
N GLN A 98 -15.52 34.98 21.90
CA GLN A 98 -14.18 34.59 21.44
C GLN A 98 -13.56 33.45 22.27
N ILE A 99 -13.72 33.49 23.59
CA ILE A 99 -13.23 32.44 24.47
C ILE A 99 -13.94 31.12 24.16
N LYS A 100 -15.27 31.15 23.96
CA LYS A 100 -16.08 30.00 23.58
C LYS A 100 -15.64 29.40 22.25
N GLU A 101 -15.47 30.23 21.22
CA GLU A 101 -14.99 29.80 19.90
C GLU A 101 -13.60 29.18 19.98
N LYS A 102 -12.68 29.79 20.74
CA LYS A 102 -11.32 29.27 20.90
C LYS A 102 -11.27 27.94 21.66
N LEU A 103 -12.09 27.80 22.71
CA LEU A 103 -12.22 26.54 23.45
C LEU A 103 -12.80 25.42 22.57
N GLN A 104 -13.75 25.74 21.68
CA GLN A 104 -14.28 24.80 20.69
C GLN A 104 -13.23 24.40 19.64
N GLU A 105 -12.41 25.34 19.18
CA GLU A 105 -11.31 25.06 18.25
C GLU A 105 -10.25 24.15 18.89
N ASP A 106 -9.87 24.44 20.14
CA ASP A 106 -8.93 23.65 20.93
C ASP A 106 -9.48 22.23 21.18
N HIS A 107 -10.78 22.12 21.48
CA HIS A 107 -11.47 20.83 21.58
C HIS A 107 -11.38 20.04 20.26
N ARG A 108 -11.66 20.68 19.13
CA ARG A 108 -11.60 20.06 17.80
C ARG A 108 -10.20 19.52 17.47
N ILE A 109 -9.15 20.26 17.78
CA ILE A 109 -7.78 19.88 17.41
C ILE A 109 -7.21 18.81 18.37
N PHE A 110 -7.37 19.03 19.68
CA PHE A 110 -6.64 18.26 20.67
C PHE A 110 -7.35 16.97 21.08
N ILE A 111 -8.66 17.03 21.34
CA ILE A 111 -9.41 15.85 21.80
C ILE A 111 -9.65 14.84 20.68
N CYS A 112 -9.91 15.30 19.45
CA CYS A 112 -10.18 14.40 18.33
C CYS A 112 -9.04 13.43 18.06
N SER A 113 -7.80 13.82 18.38
CA SER A 113 -6.62 12.97 18.27
C SER A 113 -6.61 11.82 19.30
N PHE A 114 -7.33 11.94 20.43
CA PHE A 114 -7.33 10.94 21.51
C PHE A 114 -8.59 10.07 21.55
N ILE A 115 -9.78 10.62 21.25
CA ILE A 115 -11.04 9.85 21.29
C ILE A 115 -11.47 9.32 19.93
N GLY A 116 -10.76 9.69 18.86
CA GLY A 116 -10.95 9.17 17.52
C GLY A 116 -10.89 7.64 17.48
N ASN A 117 -11.66 7.02 16.59
CA ASN A 117 -11.80 5.55 16.46
C ASN A 117 -12.37 4.84 17.69
N THR A 118 -12.91 5.54 18.69
CA THR A 118 -13.48 4.93 19.90
C THR A 118 -15.01 5.09 19.97
N GLN A 119 -15.65 4.28 20.81
CA GLN A 119 -17.08 4.42 21.12
C GLN A 119 -17.40 5.70 21.92
N TRP A 120 -16.40 6.36 22.52
CA TRP A 120 -16.59 7.63 23.22
C TRP A 120 -16.95 8.77 22.27
N LEU A 121 -16.34 8.81 21.08
CA LEU A 121 -16.68 9.79 20.05
C LEU A 121 -18.12 9.62 19.57
N ILE A 122 -18.60 8.38 19.43
CA ILE A 122 -20.00 8.11 19.06
C ILE A 122 -20.97 8.60 20.12
N ARG A 123 -20.66 8.38 21.41
CA ARG A 123 -21.46 8.90 22.53
C ARG A 123 -21.51 10.41 22.52
N LEU A 124 -20.39 11.07 22.21
CA LEU A 124 -20.33 12.53 22.08
C LEU A 124 -21.21 13.03 20.92
N PHE A 125 -21.12 12.42 19.74
CA PHE A 125 -21.99 12.78 18.61
C PHE A 125 -23.47 12.60 18.92
N ARG A 126 -23.86 11.51 19.60
CA ARG A 126 -25.24 11.31 20.05
C ARG A 126 -25.68 12.38 21.04
N ALA A 127 -24.80 12.81 21.95
CA ALA A 127 -25.08 13.91 22.86
C ALA A 127 -25.28 15.24 22.10
N TYR A 128 -24.52 15.47 21.03
CA TYR A 128 -24.74 16.59 20.10
C TYR A 128 -25.97 16.43 19.18
N GLY A 129 -26.77 15.37 19.35
CA GLY A 129 -28.03 15.16 18.63
C GLY A 129 -27.89 14.38 17.32
N ALA A 130 -26.74 13.78 17.03
CA ALA A 130 -26.58 12.92 15.86
C ALA A 130 -27.32 11.59 16.04
N ASN A 131 -27.96 11.10 14.97
CA ASN A 131 -28.65 9.81 14.97
C ASN A 131 -27.69 8.70 14.50
N ILE A 132 -26.99 8.06 15.44
CA ILE A 132 -25.96 7.05 15.15
C ILE A 132 -26.25 5.74 15.91
N GLY A 133 -26.34 4.62 15.18
CA GLY A 133 -26.54 3.27 15.71
C GLY A 133 -25.35 2.72 16.50
N ASN A 134 -25.46 1.47 16.95
CA ASN A 134 -24.49 0.78 17.81
C ASN A 134 -23.33 0.18 17.01
N ASN A 135 -22.17 -0.01 17.68
CA ASN A 135 -20.95 -0.56 17.08
C ASN A 135 -20.48 0.21 15.83
N VAL A 136 -20.67 1.53 15.85
CA VAL A 136 -20.18 2.44 14.81
C VAL A 136 -18.77 2.90 15.17
N ILE A 137 -17.87 3.01 14.19
CA ILE A 137 -16.55 3.62 14.39
C ILE A 137 -16.38 4.76 13.39
N VAL A 138 -15.99 5.91 13.91
CA VAL A 138 -15.68 7.13 13.17
C VAL A 138 -14.27 7.57 13.58
N PRO A 139 -13.38 7.93 12.62
CA PRO A 139 -11.98 8.17 12.96
C PRO A 139 -11.77 9.50 13.68
N ASP A 140 -12.52 10.54 13.34
CA ASP A 140 -12.42 11.86 13.95
C ASP A 140 -13.72 12.67 13.74
N ILE A 141 -13.78 13.88 14.32
CA ILE A 141 -14.94 14.76 14.16
C ILE A 141 -15.09 15.32 12.74
N LEU A 142 -13.98 15.42 11.99
CA LEU A 142 -13.94 16.00 10.65
C LEU A 142 -14.62 15.08 9.63
N SER A 143 -14.77 13.81 9.96
CA SER A 143 -15.49 12.82 9.15
C SER A 143 -16.99 13.10 9.06
N LEU A 144 -17.56 13.78 10.07
CA LEU A 144 -18.98 14.13 10.18
C LEU A 144 -19.14 15.63 10.49
N PRO A 145 -18.81 16.54 9.56
CA PRO A 145 -18.93 17.98 9.77
C PRO A 145 -20.36 18.40 10.11
N ASP A 146 -21.35 17.79 9.45
CA ASP A 146 -22.77 18.08 9.60
C ASP A 146 -23.48 16.95 10.36
N TYR A 147 -22.95 16.54 11.51
CA TYR A 147 -23.41 15.36 12.26
C TYR A 147 -24.92 15.37 12.58
N ASN A 148 -25.54 16.55 12.69
CA ASN A 148 -26.98 16.75 12.92
C ASN A 148 -27.84 16.40 11.69
N LEU A 149 -27.24 16.30 10.50
CA LEU A 149 -27.89 15.94 9.24
C LEU A 149 -27.54 14.52 8.79
N VAL A 150 -26.82 13.76 9.61
CA VAL A 150 -26.44 12.37 9.29
C VAL A 150 -27.28 11.40 10.12
N THR A 151 -27.80 10.38 9.45
CA THR A 151 -28.34 9.17 10.11
C THR A 151 -27.46 7.98 9.78
N ILE A 152 -26.85 7.35 10.79
CA ILE A 152 -25.99 6.17 10.63
C ILE A 152 -26.62 4.98 11.36
N GLY A 153 -26.74 3.83 10.69
CA GLY A 153 -27.24 2.59 11.25
C GLY A 153 -26.22 1.86 12.14
N ASP A 154 -26.54 0.63 12.50
CA ASP A 154 -25.67 -0.23 13.33
C ASP A 154 -24.49 -0.80 12.53
N ASN A 155 -23.38 -1.11 13.19
CA ASN A 155 -22.21 -1.81 12.63
C ASN A 155 -21.51 -1.09 11.46
N VAL A 156 -21.59 0.24 11.41
CA VAL A 156 -20.97 1.04 10.34
C VAL A 156 -19.50 1.37 10.68
N ARG A 157 -18.61 1.31 9.68
CA ARG A 157 -17.19 1.65 9.83
C ARG A 157 -16.78 2.74 8.85
N LEU A 158 -16.29 3.86 9.37
CA LEU A 158 -15.60 4.89 8.61
C LEU A 158 -14.11 4.76 8.88
N ASN A 159 -13.30 4.69 7.82
CA ASN A 159 -11.85 4.68 7.92
C ASN A 159 -11.26 6.10 7.80
N MET A 160 -9.95 6.22 8.04
CA MET A 160 -9.22 7.48 8.04
C MET A 160 -9.56 8.35 6.81
N ASN A 161 -9.84 9.63 7.05
CA ASN A 161 -10.23 10.62 6.03
C ASN A 161 -11.52 10.31 5.25
N ALA A 162 -12.35 9.34 5.69
CA ALA A 162 -13.68 9.16 5.12
C ALA A 162 -14.59 10.32 5.55
N LEU A 163 -15.28 10.94 4.60
CA LEU A 163 -16.05 12.15 4.82
C LEU A 163 -17.51 11.95 4.41
N ILE A 164 -18.44 12.26 5.31
CA ILE A 164 -19.86 12.39 4.99
C ILE A 164 -20.22 13.88 5.05
N MET A 165 -20.47 14.49 3.90
CA MET A 165 -20.74 15.91 3.78
C MET A 165 -22.21 16.14 3.42
N CYS A 166 -22.98 16.74 4.33
CA CYS A 166 -24.40 17.01 4.13
C CYS A 166 -24.66 18.40 3.54
N HIS A 167 -23.63 19.23 3.43
CA HIS A 167 -23.72 20.53 2.78
C HIS A 167 -23.10 20.52 1.39
N SER A 168 -23.59 21.40 0.53
CA SER A 168 -22.89 21.77 -0.68
C SER A 168 -23.21 23.19 -1.11
N PHE A 169 -22.22 23.86 -1.68
CA PHE A 169 -22.39 25.21 -2.20
C PHE A 169 -22.67 25.14 -3.70
N GLU A 170 -23.89 25.48 -4.10
CA GLU A 170 -24.33 25.44 -5.49
C GLU A 170 -24.99 26.77 -5.85
N GLN A 171 -24.63 27.36 -6.99
CA GLN A 171 -25.30 28.57 -7.49
C GLN A 171 -25.39 29.69 -6.46
N ARG A 172 -24.34 29.87 -5.64
CA ARG A 172 -24.25 30.85 -4.54
C ARG A 172 -25.19 30.60 -3.35
N ILE A 173 -25.79 29.41 -3.27
CA ILE A 173 -26.67 28.99 -2.18
C ILE A 173 -26.03 27.81 -1.46
N LEU A 174 -25.95 27.89 -0.13
CA LEU A 174 -25.60 26.77 0.72
C LEU A 174 -26.82 25.84 0.83
N LYS A 175 -26.73 24.64 0.26
CA LYS A 175 -27.77 23.62 0.35
C LYS A 175 -27.38 22.58 1.39
N LEU A 176 -28.26 22.36 2.36
CA LEU A 176 -28.15 21.33 3.39
C LEU A 176 -29.13 20.20 3.06
N VAL A 177 -28.62 19.00 2.82
CA VAL A 177 -29.44 17.83 2.52
C VAL A 177 -28.95 16.64 3.36
N PRO A 178 -29.82 16.01 4.17
CA PRO A 178 -29.43 14.89 5.02
C PRO A 178 -28.83 13.71 4.26
N VAL A 179 -27.93 12.98 4.92
CA VAL A 179 -27.35 11.73 4.40
C VAL A 179 -27.75 10.57 5.30
N ILE A 180 -28.16 9.45 4.69
CA ILE A 180 -28.54 8.23 5.40
C ILE A 180 -27.55 7.13 5.06
N VAL A 181 -26.93 6.55 6.09
CA VAL A 181 -26.05 5.38 6.01
C VAL A 181 -26.71 4.23 6.75
N GLY A 182 -27.17 3.23 6.01
CA GLY A 182 -27.80 2.02 6.57
C GLY A 182 -26.81 1.13 7.31
N ASN A 183 -27.34 0.05 7.91
CA ASN A 183 -26.56 -0.86 8.74
C ASN A 183 -25.41 -1.51 7.98
N SER A 184 -24.33 -1.83 8.69
CA SER A 184 -23.21 -2.65 8.20
C SER A 184 -22.49 -2.08 6.96
N CYS A 185 -22.55 -0.77 6.76
CA CYS A 185 -21.80 -0.10 5.70
C CYS A 185 -20.33 0.09 6.10
N VAL A 186 -19.44 0.02 5.10
CA VAL A 186 -18.00 0.27 5.26
C VAL A 186 -17.58 1.35 4.29
N LEU A 187 -17.09 2.46 4.83
CA LEU A 187 -16.54 3.59 4.10
C LEU A 187 -15.02 3.55 4.27
N MET A 188 -14.29 3.12 3.24
CA MET A 188 -12.83 2.99 3.30
C MET A 188 -12.14 4.35 3.19
N SER A 189 -10.81 4.36 3.38
CA SER A 189 -10.03 5.58 3.59
C SER A 189 -10.19 6.58 2.44
N GLY A 190 -10.41 7.85 2.78
CA GLY A 190 -10.58 8.92 1.80
C GLY A 190 -11.85 8.84 0.95
N SER A 191 -12.80 7.95 1.25
CA SER A 191 -14.10 7.93 0.57
C SER A 191 -14.95 9.13 0.98
N ILE A 192 -15.68 9.70 0.03
CA ILE A 192 -16.51 10.89 0.23
C ILE A 192 -17.94 10.57 -0.16
N VAL A 193 -18.88 10.84 0.76
CA VAL A 193 -20.32 10.74 0.51
C VAL A 193 -20.91 12.15 0.52
N MET A 194 -21.52 12.54 -0.60
CA MET A 194 -22.07 13.89 -0.76
C MET A 194 -23.50 14.02 -0.24
N SER A 195 -23.99 15.26 -0.17
CA SER A 195 -25.31 15.63 0.35
C SER A 195 -26.45 14.88 -0.35
N GLY A 196 -27.44 14.43 0.43
CA GLY A 196 -28.63 13.74 -0.09
C GLY A 196 -28.47 12.25 -0.41
N CYS A 197 -27.28 11.68 -0.20
CA CYS A 197 -27.05 10.26 -0.47
C CYS A 197 -27.81 9.33 0.50
N LYS A 198 -28.20 8.17 -0.01
CA LYS A 198 -28.80 7.08 0.78
C LYS A 198 -28.05 5.77 0.52
N LEU A 199 -27.33 5.28 1.51
CA LEU A 199 -26.70 3.96 1.48
C LEU A 199 -27.67 2.99 2.18
N MET A 200 -28.28 2.08 1.43
CA MET A 200 -29.39 1.25 1.94
C MET A 200 -28.94 0.10 2.87
N GLY A 201 -27.63 -0.11 3.08
CA GLY A 201 -27.08 -1.07 4.03
C GLY A 201 -26.18 -2.14 3.40
N ASN A 202 -25.21 -2.66 4.16
CA ASN A 202 -24.17 -3.59 3.67
C ASN A 202 -23.38 -3.02 2.46
N ASN A 203 -23.32 -1.70 2.32
CA ASN A 203 -22.60 -1.06 1.24
C ASN A 203 -21.10 -1.00 1.54
N ARG A 204 -20.26 -1.21 0.52
CA ARG A 204 -18.80 -1.04 0.65
C ARG A 204 -18.31 0.01 -0.34
N LEU A 205 -17.76 1.10 0.19
CA LEU A 205 -17.06 2.11 -0.60
C LEU A 205 -15.56 1.85 -0.50
N TYR A 206 -14.90 1.64 -1.64
CA TYR A 206 -13.45 1.44 -1.72
C TYR A 206 -12.69 2.75 -1.45
N PRO A 207 -11.35 2.71 -1.22
CA PRO A 207 -10.57 3.91 -0.95
C PRO A 207 -10.76 4.97 -2.04
N PHE A 208 -10.82 6.23 -1.63
CA PHE A 208 -10.99 7.39 -2.52
C PHE A 208 -12.24 7.34 -3.41
N THR A 209 -13.29 6.62 -3.01
CA THR A 209 -14.55 6.58 -3.76
C THR A 209 -15.40 7.82 -3.47
N LEU A 210 -15.96 8.45 -4.52
CA LEU A 210 -16.85 9.61 -4.39
C LEU A 210 -18.28 9.25 -4.78
N VAL A 211 -19.18 9.20 -3.79
CA VAL A 211 -20.62 9.02 -4.01
C VAL A 211 -21.23 10.38 -4.31
N MET A 212 -21.84 10.52 -5.48
CA MET A 212 -22.34 11.81 -5.96
C MET A 212 -23.65 12.19 -5.26
N LYS A 213 -23.96 13.48 -5.24
CA LYS A 213 -25.16 14.02 -4.57
C LYS A 213 -26.43 13.29 -4.98
N ASN A 214 -27.31 13.06 -4.01
CA ASN A 214 -28.60 12.40 -4.18
C ASN A 214 -28.54 10.96 -4.71
N ASP A 215 -27.36 10.33 -4.81
CA ASP A 215 -27.27 8.92 -5.20
C ASP A 215 -27.84 8.01 -4.10
N SER A 216 -28.56 6.98 -4.54
CA SER A 216 -29.09 5.93 -3.65
C SER A 216 -28.42 4.60 -3.98
N LEU A 217 -27.54 4.14 -3.08
CA LEU A 217 -26.80 2.89 -3.24
C LEU A 217 -27.63 1.74 -2.66
N GLN A 218 -28.07 0.84 -3.52
CA GLN A 218 -28.86 -0.34 -3.14
C GLN A 218 -28.11 -1.23 -2.14
N SER A 219 -28.81 -1.96 -1.28
CA SER A 219 -28.16 -2.76 -0.25
C SER A 219 -27.26 -3.86 -0.85
N ASN A 220 -26.21 -4.25 -0.12
CA ASN A 220 -25.25 -5.31 -0.53
C ASN A 220 -24.43 -5.00 -1.79
N THR A 221 -24.30 -3.72 -2.17
CA THR A 221 -23.50 -3.31 -3.34
C THR A 221 -22.16 -2.73 -2.92
N GLN A 222 -21.16 -2.86 -3.79
CA GLN A 222 -19.83 -2.31 -3.58
C GLN A 222 -19.53 -1.29 -4.69
N TRP A 223 -18.72 -0.28 -4.38
CA TRP A 223 -18.52 0.88 -5.23
C TRP A 223 -17.08 1.36 -5.22
N LYS A 224 -16.55 1.71 -6.39
CA LYS A 224 -15.20 2.29 -6.54
C LYS A 224 -15.19 3.47 -7.51
N GLY A 225 -14.23 4.37 -7.35
CA GLY A 225 -13.90 5.40 -8.33
C GLY A 225 -14.47 6.80 -8.05
N LEU A 226 -14.12 7.72 -8.94
CA LEU A 226 -14.44 9.14 -8.91
C LEU A 226 -15.06 9.54 -10.27
N PRO A 227 -16.39 9.46 -10.47
CA PRO A 227 -17.43 9.15 -9.50
C PRO A 227 -17.56 7.64 -9.19
N ALA A 228 -18.26 7.32 -8.10
CA ALA A 228 -18.54 5.95 -7.68
C ALA A 228 -19.27 5.16 -8.77
N GLN A 229 -18.69 4.03 -9.16
CA GLN A 229 -19.28 3.05 -10.07
C GLN A 229 -19.49 1.74 -9.34
N SER A 230 -20.58 1.05 -9.69
CA SER A 230 -20.87 -0.26 -9.12
C SER A 230 -19.71 -1.20 -9.43
N TYR A 231 -19.15 -1.75 -8.37
CA TYR A 231 -18.07 -2.70 -8.41
C TYR A 231 -18.63 -4.04 -7.95
N ILE A 232 -18.83 -4.93 -8.91
CA ILE A 232 -18.95 -6.34 -8.59
C ILE A 232 -17.51 -6.80 -8.44
N ALA A 233 -17.06 -6.96 -7.19
CA ALA A 233 -15.88 -7.74 -6.94
C ALA A 233 -16.08 -9.07 -7.68
N LYS A 234 -15.16 -9.43 -8.59
CA LYS A 234 -15.15 -10.78 -9.16
C LYS A 234 -15.34 -11.72 -7.96
N PRO A 235 -16.32 -12.64 -8.00
CA PRO A 235 -16.57 -13.50 -6.87
C PRO A 235 -15.22 -14.06 -6.46
N LYS A 236 -14.78 -13.76 -5.23
CA LYS A 236 -13.77 -14.61 -4.59
C LYS A 236 -14.37 -15.99 -4.74
N ILE A 237 -13.73 -16.84 -5.55
CA ILE A 237 -14.09 -18.25 -5.63
C ILE A 237 -14.19 -18.69 -4.18
N SER A 238 -15.43 -18.93 -3.74
CA SER A 238 -15.76 -19.32 -2.38
C SER A 238 -15.23 -20.74 -2.26
N GLY A 239 -13.95 -20.81 -1.90
CA GLY A 239 -13.09 -21.97 -2.05
C GLY A 239 -11.60 -21.67 -1.84
N SER A 240 -11.19 -20.40 -1.82
CA SER A 240 -9.82 -20.04 -1.42
C SER A 240 -9.84 -18.94 -0.36
N ALA A 241 -9.55 -19.30 0.89
CA ALA A 241 -8.64 -18.46 1.67
C ALA A 241 -7.46 -18.16 0.72
N SER A 242 -7.20 -16.90 0.40
CA SER A 242 -6.14 -16.62 -0.56
C SER A 242 -4.86 -17.23 0.00
N VAL A 243 -4.13 -17.93 -0.85
CA VAL A 243 -2.80 -18.40 -0.46
C VAL A 243 -1.92 -17.18 -0.10
N CYS A 244 -2.20 -15.98 -0.60
CA CYS A 244 -1.69 -14.74 0.00
C CYS A 244 -2.11 -14.57 1.47
N ASP A 245 -3.39 -14.66 1.86
CA ASP A 245 -3.81 -14.55 3.27
C ASP A 245 -3.22 -15.68 4.12
N ASP A 246 -2.87 -16.84 3.55
CA ASP A 246 -2.39 -18.03 4.26
C ASP A 246 -0.85 -18.16 4.31
N ILE A 247 -0.14 -17.64 3.31
CA ILE A 247 1.31 -17.36 3.29
C ILE A 247 1.58 -16.16 4.20
N VAL A 248 0.79 -15.09 4.04
CA VAL A 248 0.78 -13.92 4.92
C VAL A 248 0.32 -14.31 6.33
N LYS A 249 -0.62 -15.25 6.56
CA LYS A 249 -0.93 -15.75 7.92
C LYS A 249 0.15 -16.68 8.49
N CYS A 250 0.88 -17.42 7.64
CA CYS A 250 2.05 -18.19 8.07
C CYS A 250 3.20 -17.25 8.49
N GLN A 251 3.39 -16.14 7.78
CA GLN A 251 4.31 -15.06 8.15
C GLN A 251 3.77 -14.19 9.29
N GLN A 252 2.46 -13.96 9.41
CA GLN A 252 1.82 -13.14 10.45
C GLN A 252 1.61 -13.87 11.78
N LYS A 253 1.78 -15.20 11.84
CA LYS A 253 2.04 -15.86 13.13
C LYS A 253 3.43 -15.55 13.67
N SER A 254 4.27 -14.88 12.88
CA SER A 254 5.48 -14.20 13.35
C SER A 254 5.19 -12.70 13.44
N LYS A 255 5.18 -12.15 14.66
CA LYS A 255 5.43 -10.72 14.91
C LYS A 255 6.86 -10.30 14.50
N ASN A 256 7.49 -10.95 13.53
CA ASN A 256 8.92 -10.82 13.29
C ASN A 256 9.27 -10.98 11.80
N PHE A 257 9.00 -9.96 10.99
CA PHE A 257 9.78 -9.79 9.76
C PHE A 257 11.27 -9.68 10.09
N ASP A 258 11.59 -9.04 11.24
CA ASP A 258 12.94 -8.99 11.82
C ASP A 258 13.53 -10.37 12.17
N ARG A 259 12.75 -11.40 12.58
CA ARG A 259 13.36 -12.72 12.85
C ARG A 259 13.73 -13.45 11.58
N LEU A 260 13.05 -13.23 10.46
CA LEU A 260 13.34 -13.90 9.19
C LEU A 260 14.66 -13.39 8.59
N SER A 261 14.85 -12.07 8.62
CA SER A 261 16.12 -11.43 8.26
C SER A 261 17.24 -11.77 9.24
N LEU A 262 16.97 -11.73 10.55
CA LEU A 262 17.96 -12.15 11.57
C LEU A 262 18.31 -13.64 11.46
N TRP A 263 17.34 -14.51 11.17
CA TRP A 263 17.57 -15.94 10.95
C TRP A 263 18.38 -16.18 9.68
N TYR A 264 18.04 -15.52 8.57
CA TYR A 264 18.80 -15.62 7.31
C TYR A 264 20.24 -15.13 7.51
N GLU A 265 20.43 -14.05 8.26
CA GLU A 265 21.74 -13.51 8.63
C GLU A 265 22.53 -14.47 9.56
N GLN A 266 21.85 -15.13 10.50
CA GLN A 266 22.42 -16.13 11.42
C GLN A 266 22.80 -17.44 10.70
N ILE A 267 21.91 -18.00 9.90
CA ILE A 267 22.14 -19.20 9.09
C ILE A 267 23.28 -18.96 8.11
N SER A 268 23.37 -17.78 7.51
CA SER A 268 24.49 -17.43 6.61
C SER A 268 25.86 -17.48 7.31
N ASN A 269 25.92 -17.22 8.62
CA ASN A 269 27.16 -17.32 9.40
C ASN A 269 27.60 -18.75 9.73
N VAL A 270 26.66 -19.68 9.91
CA VAL A 270 26.98 -21.05 10.35
C VAL A 270 27.54 -21.90 9.19
N TYR A 271 27.27 -21.51 7.93
CA TYR A 271 27.49 -22.39 6.77
C TYR A 271 28.37 -21.76 5.67
N THR A 272 29.41 -21.01 6.06
CA THR A 272 30.40 -20.42 5.14
C THR A 272 31.33 -21.45 4.50
N ASN A 273 31.44 -22.66 5.06
CA ASN A 273 32.41 -23.68 4.64
C ASN A 273 31.85 -24.82 3.77
N VAL A 274 30.58 -24.79 3.37
CA VAL A 274 30.01 -25.89 2.57
C VAL A 274 29.92 -25.50 1.09
N ASN A 275 30.84 -26.04 0.29
CA ASN A 275 30.82 -25.95 -1.18
C ASN A 275 29.50 -26.47 -1.80
N GLU A 276 28.71 -27.23 -1.05
CA GLU A 276 27.50 -27.92 -1.51
C GLU A 276 26.27 -27.01 -1.64
N LEU A 277 26.30 -25.78 -1.10
CA LEU A 277 25.15 -24.87 -1.08
C LEU A 277 25.41 -23.52 -1.74
N GLN A 278 26.06 -23.57 -2.89
CA GLN A 278 26.38 -22.40 -3.70
C GLN A 278 25.12 -21.74 -4.33
N PHE A 279 24.10 -22.54 -4.66
CA PHE A 279 22.83 -22.07 -5.21
C PHE A 279 21.71 -22.20 -4.19
N THR A 280 20.87 -21.17 -4.08
CA THR A 280 19.74 -21.12 -3.12
C THR A 280 18.37 -21.16 -3.80
N ASN A 281 18.32 -21.27 -5.13
CA ASN A 281 17.07 -21.25 -5.88
C ASN A 281 16.37 -22.61 -5.94
N TRP A 282 15.09 -22.63 -6.32
CA TRP A 282 14.29 -23.85 -6.38
C TRP A 282 14.50 -24.68 -7.65
N CYS A 283 15.40 -24.23 -8.52
CA CYS A 283 15.86 -24.95 -9.70
C CYS A 283 14.78 -25.18 -10.76
N TYR A 284 15.19 -25.75 -11.90
CA TYR A 284 14.32 -26.08 -13.01
C TYR A 284 14.81 -27.35 -13.71
N ALA A 285 13.90 -28.27 -14.00
CA ALA A 285 14.16 -29.50 -14.75
C ALA A 285 13.13 -29.64 -15.88
N ASP A 286 13.58 -30.08 -17.05
CA ASP A 286 12.65 -30.47 -18.12
C ASP A 286 11.94 -31.77 -17.71
N LEU A 287 10.66 -31.92 -18.08
CA LEU A 287 9.84 -33.05 -17.60
C LEU A 287 10.28 -34.42 -18.14
N ASP A 288 10.98 -34.43 -19.27
CA ASP A 288 11.43 -35.63 -19.97
C ASP A 288 12.96 -35.83 -19.90
N GLU A 289 13.65 -35.02 -19.09
CA GLU A 289 15.11 -35.05 -19.00
C GLU A 289 15.62 -36.18 -18.12
N ARG A 290 16.78 -36.74 -18.49
CA ARG A 290 17.50 -37.70 -17.65
C ARG A 290 18.14 -36.98 -16.47
N ILE A 291 18.12 -37.62 -15.30
CA ILE A 291 18.74 -37.08 -14.10
C ILE A 291 20.24 -36.82 -14.35
N ASP A 292 20.64 -35.58 -14.14
CA ASP A 292 22.03 -35.11 -14.14
C ASP A 292 22.47 -34.77 -12.70
N ASP A 293 23.59 -35.36 -12.28
CA ASP A 293 24.14 -35.22 -10.92
C ASP A 293 25.15 -34.05 -10.81
N ASN A 294 25.39 -33.29 -11.88
CA ASN A 294 26.31 -32.16 -11.85
C ASN A 294 25.83 -31.07 -10.88
N ILE A 295 26.73 -30.64 -10.00
CA ILE A 295 26.42 -29.64 -8.97
C ILE A 295 25.90 -28.34 -9.62
N GLY A 296 24.73 -27.91 -9.15
CA GLY A 296 24.05 -26.71 -9.62
C GLY A 296 23.50 -26.78 -11.04
N TYR A 297 23.44 -27.96 -11.67
CA TYR A 297 22.90 -28.13 -13.04
C TYR A 297 21.49 -27.54 -13.18
N TYR A 298 20.54 -28.02 -12.38
CA TYR A 298 19.16 -27.54 -12.41
C TYR A 298 19.01 -26.10 -11.91
N SER A 299 19.92 -25.64 -11.03
CA SER A 299 19.95 -24.23 -10.60
C SER A 299 20.30 -23.31 -11.77
N LYS A 300 21.31 -23.67 -12.56
CA LYS A 300 21.72 -22.94 -13.77
C LYS A 300 20.64 -22.97 -14.84
N LYS A 301 19.93 -24.10 -14.99
CA LYS A 301 18.76 -24.19 -15.88
C LYS A 301 17.67 -23.19 -15.53
N LEU A 302 17.41 -22.96 -14.24
CA LEU A 302 16.44 -21.93 -13.85
C LEU A 302 16.88 -20.55 -14.35
N TYR A 303 18.16 -20.19 -14.19
CA TYR A 303 18.68 -18.94 -14.77
C TYR A 303 18.52 -18.88 -16.29
N GLN A 304 18.81 -19.98 -17.02
CA GLN A 304 18.59 -20.03 -18.47
C GLN A 304 17.14 -19.76 -18.85
N GLN A 305 16.20 -20.33 -18.09
CA GLN A 305 14.77 -20.11 -18.31
C GLN A 305 14.38 -18.65 -18.05
N VAL A 306 14.86 -18.06 -16.96
CA VAL A 306 14.55 -16.66 -16.60
C VAL A 306 15.14 -15.67 -17.60
N LEU A 307 16.34 -15.95 -18.12
CA LEU A 307 16.98 -15.12 -19.14
C LEU A 307 16.20 -15.11 -20.46
N ALA A 308 15.50 -16.19 -20.82
CA ALA A 308 14.46 -16.18 -21.87
C ALA A 308 14.90 -15.52 -23.20
N ASN A 309 16.14 -15.79 -23.63
CA ASN A 309 16.80 -15.21 -24.82
C ASN A 309 17.26 -13.75 -24.71
N VAL A 310 17.18 -13.11 -23.55
CA VAL A 310 17.81 -11.81 -23.30
C VAL A 310 19.33 -11.97 -23.36
N ILE A 311 19.97 -11.20 -24.24
CA ILE A 311 21.42 -11.22 -24.45
C ILE A 311 22.07 -10.40 -23.34
N LEU A 312 22.89 -11.04 -22.50
CA LEU A 312 23.65 -10.34 -21.45
C LEU A 312 25.03 -9.86 -21.92
N THR A 313 25.50 -10.28 -23.09
CA THR A 313 26.84 -9.92 -23.58
C THR A 313 26.97 -8.41 -23.75
N ASP A 314 28.03 -7.85 -23.17
CA ASP A 314 28.31 -6.40 -23.12
C ASP A 314 27.19 -5.53 -22.50
N GLN A 315 26.32 -6.12 -21.65
CA GLN A 315 25.30 -5.40 -20.89
C GLN A 315 25.78 -5.06 -19.47
N ASN A 316 25.25 -3.99 -18.88
CA ASN A 316 25.32 -3.72 -17.45
C ASN A 316 24.17 -4.44 -16.74
N VAL A 317 24.50 -5.40 -15.87
CA VAL A 317 23.53 -6.28 -15.23
C VAL A 317 23.50 -6.05 -13.72
N LEU A 318 22.31 -5.90 -13.17
CA LEU A 318 22.06 -5.85 -11.72
C LEU A 318 21.23 -7.06 -11.31
N GLU A 319 21.73 -7.86 -10.37
CA GLU A 319 20.97 -8.94 -9.75
C GLU A 319 20.53 -8.52 -8.34
N VAL A 320 19.22 -8.50 -8.13
CA VAL A 320 18.62 -8.20 -6.84
C VAL A 320 18.36 -9.50 -6.09
N GLY A 321 18.88 -9.60 -4.87
CA GLY A 321 18.81 -10.82 -4.07
C GLY A 321 19.72 -11.91 -4.63
N CYS A 322 21.00 -11.58 -4.83
CA CYS A 322 21.96 -12.50 -5.45
C CYS A 322 22.26 -13.75 -4.60
N GLY A 323 21.80 -13.78 -3.35
CA GLY A 323 22.07 -14.86 -2.42
C GLY A 323 23.58 -15.12 -2.35
N ARG A 324 23.96 -16.40 -2.34
CA ARG A 324 25.37 -16.82 -2.24
C ARG A 324 26.18 -16.66 -3.54
N GLY A 325 25.71 -15.90 -4.52
CA GLY A 325 26.50 -15.41 -5.66
C GLY A 325 26.87 -16.43 -6.74
N ALA A 326 26.54 -17.71 -6.61
CA ALA A 326 26.92 -18.72 -7.60
C ALA A 326 26.20 -18.55 -8.95
N GLY A 327 24.96 -18.08 -8.92
CA GLY A 327 24.21 -17.71 -10.11
C GLY A 327 24.85 -16.54 -10.86
N ALA A 328 25.14 -15.45 -10.16
CA ALA A 328 25.90 -14.31 -10.65
C ALA A 328 27.23 -14.75 -11.29
N ALA A 329 28.03 -15.54 -10.56
CA ALA A 329 29.32 -16.05 -11.03
C ALA A 329 29.19 -16.89 -12.31
N TRP A 330 28.16 -17.75 -12.37
CA TRP A 330 27.87 -18.54 -13.57
C TRP A 330 27.43 -17.67 -14.75
N CYS A 331 26.55 -16.69 -14.53
CA CYS A 331 26.11 -15.74 -15.56
C CYS A 331 27.28 -14.96 -16.16
N VAL A 332 28.19 -14.45 -15.32
CA VAL A 332 29.37 -13.69 -15.80
C VAL A 332 30.30 -14.55 -16.64
N ARG A 333 30.58 -15.79 -16.20
CA ARG A 333 31.44 -16.72 -16.95
C ARG A 333 30.80 -17.18 -18.26
N THR A 334 29.48 -17.30 -18.31
CA THR A 334 28.75 -17.86 -19.46
C THR A 334 28.45 -16.80 -20.52
N TYR A 335 27.98 -15.62 -20.11
CA TYR A 335 27.44 -14.62 -21.02
C TYR A 335 28.31 -13.37 -21.18
N ILE A 336 29.34 -13.21 -20.35
CA ILE A 336 30.37 -12.16 -20.47
C ILE A 336 29.74 -10.75 -20.57
N PRO A 337 29.03 -10.30 -19.53
CA PRO A 337 28.46 -8.95 -19.49
C PRO A 337 29.55 -7.87 -19.41
N ARG A 338 29.18 -6.61 -19.64
CA ARG A 338 30.08 -5.47 -19.43
C ARG A 338 30.39 -5.33 -17.94
N SER A 339 29.36 -5.38 -17.12
CA SER A 339 29.44 -5.39 -15.66
C SER A 339 28.29 -6.21 -15.09
N TYR A 340 28.51 -6.83 -13.92
CA TYR A 340 27.49 -7.58 -13.19
C TYR A 340 27.62 -7.26 -11.70
N VAL A 341 26.58 -6.69 -11.12
CA VAL A 341 26.53 -6.36 -9.69
C VAL A 341 25.46 -7.20 -9.02
N GLY A 342 25.83 -8.01 -8.04
CA GLY A 342 24.89 -8.73 -7.18
C GLY A 342 24.64 -7.95 -5.89
N ILE A 343 23.38 -7.71 -5.53
CA ILE A 343 23.02 -7.10 -4.25
C ILE A 343 22.24 -8.05 -3.35
N ASP A 344 22.52 -7.97 -2.05
CA ASP A 344 21.79 -8.67 -1.00
C ASP A 344 21.80 -7.79 0.27
N PHE A 345 20.75 -7.87 1.09
CA PHE A 345 20.68 -7.10 2.34
C PHE A 345 21.59 -7.68 3.42
N SER A 346 21.95 -8.97 3.32
CA SER A 346 22.77 -9.66 4.30
C SER A 346 24.26 -9.39 4.10
N ARG A 347 24.89 -8.77 5.10
CA ARG A 347 26.34 -8.54 5.12
C ARG A 347 27.14 -9.85 5.07
N ASN A 348 26.66 -10.89 5.74
CA ASN A 348 27.38 -12.18 5.81
C ASN A 348 27.38 -12.87 4.45
N VAL A 349 26.26 -12.80 3.72
CA VAL A 349 26.15 -13.32 2.35
C VAL A 349 27.10 -12.59 1.40
N ILE A 350 27.14 -11.26 1.46
CA ILE A 350 28.03 -10.46 0.60
C ILE A 350 29.50 -10.72 0.93
N ASN A 351 29.87 -10.82 2.21
CA ASN A 351 31.23 -11.20 2.60
C ASN A 351 31.63 -12.58 2.05
N LEU A 352 30.72 -13.55 2.09
CA LEU A 352 30.93 -14.87 1.49
C LEU A 352 31.11 -14.77 -0.03
N CYS A 353 30.28 -13.98 -0.71
CA CYS A 353 30.39 -13.79 -2.15
C CYS A 353 31.74 -13.18 -2.55
N GLU A 354 32.19 -12.15 -1.84
CA GLU A 354 33.50 -11.54 -2.06
C GLU A 354 34.65 -12.54 -1.80
N GLN A 355 34.55 -13.37 -0.75
CA GLN A 355 35.53 -14.42 -0.49
C GLN A 355 35.58 -15.47 -1.62
N CYS A 356 34.42 -15.89 -2.14
CA CYS A 356 34.34 -16.95 -3.14
C CYS A 356 34.61 -16.48 -4.57
N TYR A 357 34.29 -15.23 -4.92
CA TYR A 357 34.17 -14.80 -6.31
C TYR A 357 34.89 -13.49 -6.66
N SER A 358 35.58 -12.82 -5.72
CA SER A 358 36.32 -11.56 -5.99
C SER A 358 37.37 -11.65 -7.11
N THR A 359 37.82 -12.85 -7.48
CA THR A 359 38.75 -13.07 -8.60
C THR A 359 38.08 -13.06 -9.96
N ILE A 360 36.74 -13.08 -10.03
CA ILE A 360 36.00 -13.07 -11.30
C ILE A 360 35.95 -11.64 -11.82
N PRO A 361 36.52 -11.34 -13.01
CA PRO A 361 36.46 -10.01 -13.57
C PRO A 361 35.01 -9.64 -13.92
N ARG A 362 34.66 -8.35 -13.80
CA ARG A 362 33.34 -7.77 -14.11
C ARG A 362 32.22 -8.13 -13.11
N LEU A 363 32.50 -8.97 -12.12
CA LEU A 363 31.57 -9.31 -11.05
C LEU A 363 31.92 -8.54 -9.78
N SER A 364 30.92 -7.91 -9.16
CA SER A 364 31.05 -7.33 -7.83
C SER A 364 29.80 -7.57 -7.00
N PHE A 365 29.95 -7.54 -5.68
CA PHE A 365 28.84 -7.69 -4.75
C PHE A 365 28.70 -6.46 -3.85
N MET A 366 27.47 -6.15 -3.46
CA MET A 366 27.19 -4.98 -2.64
C MET A 366 26.05 -5.25 -1.65
N ILE A 367 26.23 -4.74 -0.43
CA ILE A 367 25.19 -4.75 0.59
C ILE A 367 24.19 -3.65 0.27
N ALA A 368 22.95 -4.02 -0.05
CA ALA A 368 21.88 -3.06 -0.29
C ALA A 368 20.50 -3.66 0.03
N ASP A 369 19.60 -2.82 0.55
CA ASP A 369 18.18 -3.15 0.63
C ASP A 369 17.48 -2.64 -0.63
N SER A 370 16.96 -3.56 -1.42
CA SER A 370 16.24 -3.29 -2.69
C SER A 370 14.96 -2.46 -2.55
N LYS A 371 14.47 -2.23 -1.33
CA LYS A 371 13.34 -1.33 -1.04
C LYS A 371 13.78 0.10 -0.73
N THR A 372 15.08 0.35 -0.70
CA THR A 372 15.68 1.67 -0.42
C THR A 372 16.34 2.23 -1.67
N HIS A 373 16.78 3.49 -1.60
CA HIS A 373 17.47 4.11 -2.71
C HIS A 373 18.80 3.40 -3.02
N LEU A 374 18.85 2.65 -4.12
CA LEU A 374 20.03 1.92 -4.54
C LEU A 374 21.13 2.87 -5.03
N PRO A 375 22.41 2.61 -4.73
CA PRO A 375 23.53 3.49 -5.06
C PRO A 375 23.97 3.37 -6.54
N PHE A 376 23.00 3.33 -7.44
CA PHE A 376 23.20 3.32 -8.89
C PHE A 376 22.59 4.59 -9.49
N GLN A 377 23.22 5.10 -10.54
CA GLN A 377 22.69 6.23 -11.29
C GLN A 377 21.36 5.84 -11.96
N ASN A 378 20.52 6.83 -12.22
CA ASN A 378 19.33 6.61 -13.03
C ASN A 378 19.76 6.07 -14.39
N GLU A 379 19.00 5.12 -14.94
CA GLU A 379 19.19 4.61 -16.29
C GLU A 379 20.63 4.12 -16.55
N SER A 380 21.17 3.33 -15.61
CA SER A 380 22.54 2.81 -15.66
C SER A 380 22.64 1.30 -15.88
N MET A 381 21.52 0.58 -15.74
CA MET A 381 21.44 -0.87 -15.89
C MET A 381 20.64 -1.23 -17.13
N ASP A 382 21.17 -2.13 -17.96
CA ASP A 382 20.49 -2.62 -19.16
C ASP A 382 19.59 -3.80 -18.83
N VAL A 383 19.99 -4.62 -17.85
CA VAL A 383 19.22 -5.77 -17.38
C VAL A 383 19.19 -5.80 -15.85
N VAL A 384 17.99 -5.94 -15.28
CA VAL A 384 17.79 -6.24 -13.85
C VAL A 384 17.21 -7.64 -13.72
N LEU A 385 17.83 -8.48 -12.91
CA LEU A 385 17.41 -9.84 -12.61
C LEU A 385 16.93 -9.94 -11.16
N SER A 386 15.80 -10.60 -10.93
CA SER A 386 15.33 -10.98 -9.59
C SER A 386 14.72 -12.38 -9.62
N ILE A 387 15.43 -13.32 -9.00
CA ILE A 387 14.98 -14.71 -8.84
C ILE A 387 14.62 -14.91 -7.38
N GLU A 388 13.34 -15.19 -7.11
CA GLU A 388 12.78 -15.53 -5.80
C GLU A 388 12.86 -14.45 -4.72
N THR A 389 13.38 -13.26 -5.03
CA THR A 389 13.59 -12.16 -4.06
C THR A 389 12.28 -11.49 -3.65
N ALA A 390 11.38 -11.22 -4.60
CA ALA A 390 10.15 -10.47 -4.34
C ALA A 390 9.07 -11.29 -3.59
N ASN A 391 9.29 -12.60 -3.43
CA ASN A 391 8.43 -13.49 -2.64
C ASN A 391 8.48 -13.19 -1.13
N ILE A 392 9.37 -12.28 -0.72
CA ILE A 392 9.68 -11.93 0.67
C ILE A 392 9.00 -10.61 1.08
N PHE A 393 8.38 -9.86 0.17
CA PHE A 393 7.76 -8.58 0.50
C PHE A 393 6.32 -8.73 0.98
N ASP A 394 6.10 -8.50 2.28
CA ASP A 394 4.78 -8.63 2.91
C ASP A 394 3.91 -7.37 2.76
N GLU A 395 4.53 -6.23 2.42
CA GLU A 395 3.87 -4.92 2.36
C GLU A 395 3.81 -4.37 0.93
N ILE A 396 2.62 -3.91 0.53
CA ILE A 396 2.40 -3.26 -0.78
C ILE A 396 3.33 -2.04 -0.96
N VAL A 397 3.65 -1.33 0.13
CA VAL A 397 4.57 -0.19 0.12
C VAL A 397 5.99 -0.64 -0.27
N ALA A 398 6.47 -1.74 0.30
CA ALA A 398 7.78 -2.32 -0.04
C ALA A 398 7.85 -2.77 -1.50
N ILE A 399 6.79 -3.42 -2.01
CA ILE A 399 6.69 -3.83 -3.42
C ILE A 399 6.75 -2.60 -4.33
N LYS A 400 6.06 -1.52 -3.97
CA LYS A 400 6.08 -0.27 -4.73
C LYS A 400 7.48 0.35 -4.74
N GLN A 401 8.13 0.48 -3.57
CA GLN A 401 9.48 1.03 -3.47
C GLN A 401 10.48 0.22 -4.29
N PHE A 402 10.40 -1.11 -4.23
CA PHE A 402 11.20 -2.00 -5.06
C PHE A 402 11.00 -1.73 -6.55
N VAL A 403 9.75 -1.70 -7.03
CA VAL A 403 9.47 -1.45 -8.45
C VAL A 403 9.91 -0.05 -8.88
N ASP A 404 9.66 0.98 -8.07
CA ASP A 404 10.07 2.35 -8.37
C ASP A 404 11.61 2.44 -8.55
N GLU A 405 12.37 1.75 -7.70
CA GLU A 405 13.84 1.69 -7.80
C GLU A 405 14.32 0.88 -9.02
N ILE A 406 13.70 -0.27 -9.32
CA ILE A 406 14.01 -1.02 -10.56
C ILE A 406 13.74 -0.17 -11.80
N THR A 407 12.61 0.53 -11.82
CA THR A 407 12.23 1.44 -12.91
C THR A 407 13.25 2.55 -13.07
N ARG A 408 13.76 3.11 -11.96
CA ARG A 408 14.74 4.20 -11.96
C ARG A 408 16.10 3.78 -12.51
N VAL A 409 16.62 2.63 -12.09
CA VAL A 409 17.98 2.20 -12.47
C VAL A 409 18.05 1.61 -13.89
N LEU A 410 16.94 1.09 -14.42
CA LEU A 410 16.88 0.55 -15.77
C LEU A 410 16.95 1.65 -16.84
N THR A 411 17.77 1.43 -17.87
CA THR A 411 17.78 2.23 -19.10
C THR A 411 16.43 2.14 -19.83
N PRO A 412 16.07 3.14 -20.65
CA PRO A 412 15.00 2.98 -21.64
C PRO A 412 15.24 1.72 -22.48
N ASP A 413 14.21 0.94 -22.76
CA ASP A 413 14.27 -0.40 -23.39
C ASP A 413 15.00 -1.51 -22.59
N GLY A 414 15.48 -1.20 -21.38
CA GLY A 414 16.09 -2.17 -20.48
C GLY A 414 15.12 -3.27 -20.04
N TYR A 415 15.67 -4.42 -19.67
CA TYR A 415 14.89 -5.61 -19.31
C TYR A 415 14.83 -5.83 -17.81
N PHE A 416 13.63 -6.05 -17.28
CA PHE A 416 13.45 -6.60 -15.94
C PHE A 416 13.01 -8.06 -16.04
N LEU A 417 13.79 -8.96 -15.44
CA LEU A 417 13.58 -10.39 -15.47
C LEU A 417 13.20 -10.86 -14.07
N TRP A 418 11.98 -11.37 -13.94
CA TRP A 418 11.42 -11.78 -12.66
C TRP A 418 11.04 -13.25 -12.67
N CYS A 419 11.33 -13.91 -11.56
CA CYS A 419 10.98 -15.30 -11.34
C CYS A 419 10.52 -15.49 -9.88
N GLY A 420 9.34 -16.06 -9.67
CA GLY A 420 8.82 -16.23 -8.31
C GLY A 420 7.43 -16.85 -8.23
N LEU A 421 6.91 -16.90 -7.00
CA LEU A 421 5.59 -17.43 -6.71
C LEU A 421 4.52 -16.41 -7.07
N SER A 422 3.37 -16.89 -7.51
CA SER A 422 2.22 -16.11 -7.93
C SER A 422 0.92 -16.84 -7.58
N ASN A 423 -0.21 -16.13 -7.68
CA ASN A 423 -1.53 -16.75 -7.58
C ASN A 423 -1.77 -17.73 -8.76
N VAL A 424 -2.82 -18.54 -8.63
CA VAL A 424 -3.20 -19.60 -9.60
C VAL A 424 -3.63 -19.05 -10.98
N ASP A 425 -3.90 -17.76 -11.07
CA ASP A 425 -4.15 -17.07 -12.34
C ASP A 425 -2.89 -16.37 -12.89
N GLY A 426 -1.73 -16.62 -12.29
CA GLY A 426 -0.48 -15.90 -12.55
C GLY A 426 -0.53 -14.43 -12.20
N SER A 427 -1.50 -13.96 -11.40
CA SER A 427 -1.53 -12.59 -10.89
C SER A 427 -0.55 -12.42 -9.72
N HIS A 428 0.12 -11.28 -9.70
CA HIS A 428 1.02 -10.91 -8.62
C HIS A 428 1.07 -9.38 -8.53
N VAL A 429 1.06 -8.83 -7.31
CA VAL A 429 0.97 -7.38 -7.07
C VAL A 429 2.07 -6.60 -7.79
N LEU A 430 3.29 -7.16 -7.84
CA LEU A 430 4.40 -6.60 -8.61
C LEU A 430 4.11 -6.56 -10.12
N ILE A 431 3.54 -7.62 -10.70
CA ILE A 431 3.21 -7.68 -12.13
C ILE A 431 2.14 -6.63 -12.45
N ASP A 432 1.12 -6.54 -11.59
CA ASP A 432 0.05 -5.55 -11.73
C ASP A 432 0.61 -4.13 -11.65
N TYR A 433 1.49 -3.84 -10.69
CA TYR A 433 2.08 -2.51 -10.52
C TYR A 433 2.99 -2.11 -11.69
N LEU A 434 3.84 -3.02 -12.19
CA LEU A 434 4.69 -2.80 -13.36
C LEU A 434 3.88 -2.48 -14.63
N THR A 435 2.71 -3.11 -14.78
CA THR A 435 1.87 -2.97 -15.98
C THR A 435 0.85 -1.83 -15.88
N THR A 436 0.37 -1.46 -14.69
CA THR A 436 -0.69 -0.45 -14.49
C THR A 436 -0.29 0.95 -14.96
N ASN A 437 1.00 1.31 -14.86
CA ASN A 437 1.48 2.64 -15.24
C ASN A 437 2.05 2.70 -16.67
N ASN A 438 1.87 1.66 -17.49
CA ASN A 438 2.49 1.52 -18.83
C ASN A 438 4.04 1.68 -18.83
N ALA A 439 4.68 1.56 -17.66
CA ALA A 439 6.12 1.66 -17.52
C ALA A 439 6.84 0.44 -18.09
N PHE A 440 6.18 -0.73 -18.11
CA PHE A 440 6.73 -1.96 -18.65
C PHE A 440 5.74 -2.70 -19.56
N ILE A 441 6.30 -3.35 -20.57
CA ILE A 441 5.61 -4.27 -21.46
C ILE A 441 6.09 -5.69 -21.14
N ILE A 442 5.15 -6.61 -20.95
CA ILE A 442 5.48 -8.04 -20.83
C ILE A 442 5.85 -8.57 -22.21
N LYS A 443 7.10 -8.98 -22.38
CA LYS A 443 7.61 -9.62 -23.61
C LYS A 443 7.35 -11.12 -23.60
N GLU A 444 7.51 -11.74 -22.44
CA GLU A 444 7.29 -13.16 -22.26
C GLU A 444 6.79 -13.44 -20.84
N LYS A 445 5.89 -14.42 -20.71
CA LYS A 445 5.37 -14.89 -19.43
C LYS A 445 5.10 -16.39 -19.53
N ALA A 446 5.69 -17.16 -18.62
CA ALA A 446 5.58 -18.61 -18.63
C ALA A 446 5.35 -19.17 -17.22
N ASN A 447 4.38 -20.08 -17.10
CA ASN A 447 4.16 -20.89 -15.91
C ASN A 447 5.13 -22.07 -15.95
N ILE A 448 6.02 -22.13 -14.97
CA ILE A 448 7.06 -23.16 -14.86
C ILE A 448 6.86 -24.05 -13.61
N THR A 449 5.68 -24.01 -13.00
CA THR A 449 5.36 -24.72 -11.75
C THR A 449 5.69 -26.21 -11.82
N ARG A 450 5.33 -26.88 -12.92
CA ARG A 450 5.58 -28.32 -13.07
C ARG A 450 7.07 -28.64 -13.14
N ASN A 451 7.85 -27.82 -13.85
CA ASN A 451 9.29 -27.99 -13.99
C ASN A 451 10.02 -27.75 -12.65
N VAL A 452 9.54 -26.76 -11.87
CA VAL A 452 10.09 -26.48 -10.54
C VAL A 452 9.75 -27.61 -9.57
N LEU A 453 8.50 -28.08 -9.53
CA LEU A 453 8.11 -29.25 -8.73
C LEU A 453 8.95 -30.47 -9.07
N HIS A 454 9.15 -30.74 -10.37
CA HIS A 454 9.98 -31.85 -10.82
C HIS A 454 11.43 -31.71 -10.36
N ALA A 455 12.02 -30.51 -10.45
CA ALA A 455 13.38 -30.26 -9.96
C ALA A 455 13.50 -30.42 -8.44
N LEU A 456 12.48 -30.00 -7.68
CA LEU A 456 12.41 -30.17 -6.23
C LEU A 456 12.32 -31.65 -5.84
N ASP A 457 11.59 -32.47 -6.60
CA ASP A 457 11.54 -33.92 -6.40
C ASP A 457 12.89 -34.59 -6.64
N ILE A 458 13.59 -34.19 -7.72
CA ILE A 458 14.94 -34.71 -8.01
C ILE A 458 15.92 -34.36 -6.89
N GLN A 459 15.84 -33.13 -6.35
CA GLN A 459 16.76 -32.63 -5.33
C GLN A 459 16.33 -32.90 -3.89
N SER A 460 15.18 -33.53 -3.67
CA SER A 460 14.58 -33.61 -2.33
C SER A 460 15.49 -34.32 -1.35
N ASN A 461 16.08 -35.44 -1.77
CA ASN A 461 16.91 -36.29 -0.92
C ASN A 461 18.21 -35.60 -0.54
N SER A 462 18.93 -35.02 -1.51
CA SER A 462 20.20 -34.34 -1.23
C SER A 462 20.03 -33.11 -0.34
N ARG A 463 18.97 -32.33 -0.56
CA ARG A 463 18.63 -31.16 0.28
C ARG A 463 18.16 -31.57 1.68
N ALA A 464 17.36 -32.63 1.81
CA ALA A 464 16.94 -33.15 3.11
C ALA A 464 18.13 -33.67 3.92
N ASP A 465 18.99 -34.48 3.30
CA ASP A 465 20.24 -34.98 3.90
C ASP A 465 21.12 -33.83 4.37
N PHE A 466 21.28 -32.78 3.56
CA PHE A 466 22.03 -31.60 3.95
C PHE A 466 21.41 -30.94 5.19
N ILE A 467 20.09 -30.72 5.19
CA ILE A 467 19.42 -30.08 6.33
C ILE A 467 19.61 -30.91 7.60
N GLU A 468 19.44 -32.23 7.51
CA GLU A 468 19.53 -33.13 8.66
C GLU A 468 20.96 -33.22 9.21
N ARG A 469 21.97 -33.18 8.35
CA ARG A 469 23.38 -33.28 8.77
C ARG A 469 23.95 -31.99 9.32
N TYR A 470 23.55 -30.84 8.77
CA TYR A 470 24.24 -29.58 9.02
C TYR A 470 23.40 -28.53 9.75
N ILE A 471 22.06 -28.60 9.67
CA ILE A 471 21.18 -27.62 10.33
C ILE A 471 20.81 -28.11 11.74
N GLN A 472 20.69 -27.19 12.71
CA GLN A 472 20.21 -27.54 14.05
C GLN A 472 18.76 -28.04 13.99
N PRO A 473 18.38 -29.08 14.76
CA PRO A 473 17.05 -29.68 14.71
C PRO A 473 15.90 -28.68 14.90
N THR A 474 16.11 -27.62 15.68
CA THR A 474 15.13 -26.54 15.89
C THR A 474 14.81 -25.73 14.65
N ASP A 475 15.70 -25.70 13.66
CA ASP A 475 15.56 -24.95 12.41
C ASP A 475 15.17 -25.83 11.22
N HIS A 476 15.06 -27.15 11.42
CA HIS A 476 14.77 -28.11 10.33
C HIS A 476 13.47 -27.80 9.60
N GLU A 477 12.36 -27.67 10.32
CA GLU A 477 11.05 -27.40 9.72
C GLU A 477 11.09 -26.16 8.81
N TYR A 478 11.72 -25.10 9.29
CA TYR A 478 11.84 -23.85 8.57
C TYR A 478 12.79 -23.97 7.36
N CYS A 479 13.97 -24.58 7.52
CA CYS A 479 14.90 -24.81 6.41
C CYS A 479 14.28 -25.66 5.31
N ARG A 480 13.49 -26.68 5.67
CA ARG A 480 12.79 -27.54 4.70
C ARG A 480 11.76 -26.73 3.91
N LEU A 481 11.02 -25.84 4.59
CA LEU A 481 10.07 -24.92 3.95
C LEU A 481 10.78 -23.98 2.96
N PHE A 482 11.90 -23.36 3.39
CA PHE A 482 12.70 -22.46 2.53
C PHE A 482 13.29 -23.19 1.31
N ALA A 483 13.73 -24.44 1.49
CA ALA A 483 14.28 -25.28 0.43
C ALA A 483 13.22 -25.87 -0.52
N GLY A 484 11.93 -25.63 -0.26
CA GLY A 484 10.82 -26.09 -1.10
C GLY A 484 10.59 -27.60 -1.10
N LEU A 485 10.94 -28.30 -0.02
CA LEU A 485 10.93 -29.77 -0.02
C LEU A 485 9.52 -30.37 -0.07
N PRO A 486 9.36 -31.60 -0.63
CA PRO A 486 8.11 -32.36 -0.54
C PRO A 486 7.61 -32.50 0.89
N GLY A 487 6.29 -32.40 1.06
CA GLY A 487 5.62 -32.43 2.37
C GLY A 487 5.67 -31.10 3.13
N THR A 488 6.22 -30.04 2.52
CA THR A 488 6.09 -28.68 3.03
C THR A 488 4.86 -28.00 2.44
N ARG A 489 4.27 -27.06 3.19
CA ARG A 489 3.05 -26.37 2.76
C ARG A 489 3.19 -25.64 1.42
N LEU A 490 4.37 -25.08 1.12
CA LEU A 490 4.62 -24.39 -0.16
C LEU A 490 4.66 -25.37 -1.33
N TYR A 491 5.35 -26.49 -1.17
CA TYR A 491 5.35 -27.58 -2.15
C TYR A 491 3.93 -28.10 -2.39
N ASP A 492 3.20 -28.43 -1.32
CA ASP A 492 1.84 -28.98 -1.39
C ASP A 492 0.87 -28.01 -2.07
N ASN A 493 1.02 -26.71 -1.82
CA ASN A 493 0.21 -25.69 -2.48
C ASN A 493 0.47 -25.65 -3.99
N MET A 494 1.72 -25.73 -4.43
CA MET A 494 2.04 -25.80 -5.87
C MET A 494 1.55 -27.10 -6.49
N GLN A 495 1.77 -28.24 -5.83
CA GLN A 495 1.35 -29.55 -6.30
C GLN A 495 -0.17 -29.64 -6.47
N GLN A 496 -0.93 -29.00 -5.58
CA GLN A 496 -2.40 -29.00 -5.61
C GLN A 496 -2.99 -27.86 -6.45
N GLY A 497 -2.16 -27.10 -7.17
CA GLY A 497 -2.61 -25.97 -8.00
C GLY A 497 -3.21 -24.82 -7.20
N ARG A 498 -2.80 -24.65 -5.93
CA ARG A 498 -3.19 -23.55 -5.04
C ARG A 498 -2.20 -22.38 -5.08
N ALA A 499 -1.00 -22.62 -5.62
CA ALA A 499 0.01 -21.61 -5.94
C ALA A 499 0.68 -21.97 -7.27
N GLU A 500 1.22 -20.98 -7.96
CA GLU A 500 1.97 -21.20 -9.19
C GLU A 500 3.32 -20.50 -9.12
N TYR A 501 4.26 -20.99 -9.92
CA TYR A 501 5.60 -20.47 -10.04
C TYR A 501 5.82 -20.00 -11.48
N TRP A 502 6.13 -18.73 -11.64
CA TRP A 502 6.15 -18.04 -12.94
C TRP A 502 7.50 -17.38 -13.19
N ARG A 503 7.86 -17.31 -14.47
CA ARG A 503 8.88 -16.38 -14.97
C ARG A 503 8.24 -15.35 -15.89
N VAL A 504 8.71 -14.11 -15.81
CA VAL A 504 8.20 -12.99 -16.60
C VAL A 504 9.37 -12.13 -17.07
N VAL A 505 9.35 -11.79 -18.36
CA VAL A 505 10.29 -10.88 -19.01
C VAL A 505 9.55 -9.59 -19.28
N PHE A 506 9.99 -8.52 -18.63
CA PHE A 506 9.51 -7.17 -18.84
C PHE A 506 10.54 -6.36 -19.62
N CYS A 507 10.06 -5.44 -20.46
CA CYS A 507 10.87 -4.43 -21.13
C CYS A 507 10.34 -3.05 -20.73
N LYS A 508 11.22 -2.17 -20.27
CA LYS A 508 10.87 -0.80 -19.86
C LYS A 508 10.48 -0.01 -21.10
N ASN A 509 9.27 0.53 -21.09
CA ASN A 509 8.73 1.28 -22.22
C ASN A 509 9.49 2.60 -22.40
N ILE A 510 9.77 2.97 -23.64
CA ILE A 510 10.27 4.32 -23.95
C ILE A 510 9.10 5.26 -23.71
N THR A 511 9.12 6.02 -22.61
CA THR A 511 8.30 7.23 -22.55
C THR A 511 8.79 8.16 -23.64
N THR A 512 8.13 8.13 -24.79
CA THR A 512 8.22 9.23 -25.75
C THR A 512 7.65 10.42 -25.01
N ASP A 513 8.51 11.35 -24.63
CA ASP A 513 8.09 12.62 -24.06
C ASP A 513 7.38 13.38 -25.19
N ILE A 514 6.07 13.18 -25.32
CA ILE A 514 5.22 13.84 -26.33
C ILE A 514 5.10 15.36 -26.02
N SER A 515 5.80 15.86 -25.00
CA SER A 515 5.89 17.29 -24.68
C SER A 515 6.82 18.09 -25.61
N LEU A 516 7.47 17.46 -26.60
CA LEU A 516 8.41 18.10 -27.54
C LEU A 516 8.11 17.90 -29.05
N ILE A 517 6.89 17.49 -29.43
CA ILE A 517 6.37 17.57 -30.81
C ILE A 517 5.17 18.51 -30.81
#